data_AF-A0A967Z6D4-F1
#
_entry.id   AF-A0A967Z6D4-F1
#
_cell.length_a   1.000
_cell.length_b   1.000
_cell.length_c   1.000
_cell.angle_alpha   90.00
_cell.angle_beta   90.00
_cell.angle_gamma   90.00
#
_symmetry.space_group_name_H-M   'P 1'
#
loop_
_entity.id
_entity.type
_entity.pdbx_description
1 polymer ?
#
loop_
_entity_poly.entity_id
_entity_poly.type
_entity_poly.pdbx_seq_one_letter_code
_entity_poly.pdbx_strand_id
1 'polypeptide(L)' 'MKQKVDVSRVDYGYWRGRPRGRVYRHRYKEGTLILDIVDPQLKQLVWRGWAVGVVGNVEESEKRINESVT' A
#
# COMPACT_ATOMS: atom_id res chain seq x y z
N MET A 1 -10.17 0.13 6.76
CA MET A 1 -8.73 0.44 6.55
C MET A 1 -7.93 -0.45 7.50
N LYS A 2 -6.90 -1.16 7.02
CA LYS A 2 -6.11 -2.08 7.86
C LYS A 2 -4.69 -1.53 8.06
N GLN A 3 -4.16 -1.67 9.27
CA GLN A 3 -2.77 -1.31 9.58
C GLN A 3 -1.90 -2.55 9.46
N LYS A 4 -0.78 -2.45 8.74
CA LYS A 4 0.19 -3.54 8.59
C LYS A 4 1.59 -3.06 8.99
N VAL A 5 2.41 -4.01 9.44
CA VAL A 5 3.79 -3.77 9.84
C VAL A 5 4.66 -4.73 9.06
N ASP A 6 5.57 -4.20 8.26
CA ASP A 6 6.63 -4.99 7.65
C ASP A 6 7.89 -4.93 8.53
N VAL A 7 8.57 -6.07 8.68
CA VAL A 7 9.74 -6.20 9.56
C VAL A 7 10.88 -6.81 8.77
N SER A 8 11.90 -6.00 8.47
CA SER A 8 13.12 -6.48 7.83
C SER A 8 14.29 -6.53 8.82
N ARG A 9 15.07 -7.61 8.74
CA ARG A 9 16.33 -7.79 9.48
C ARG A 9 17.47 -7.72 8.49
N VAL A 10 18.45 -6.88 8.77
CA VAL A 10 19.70 -6.85 7.99
C VAL A 10 20.81 -7.38 8.91
N ASP A 11 21.31 -8.58 8.61
CA ASP A 11 22.48 -9.15 9.27
C ASP A 11 23.74 -8.74 8.51
N TYR A 12 24.50 -7.79 9.06
CA TYR A 12 25.90 -7.60 8.67
C TYR A 12 26.78 -8.39 9.63
N GLY A 13 27.69 -9.17 9.03
CA GLY A 13 28.53 -10.14 9.70
C GLY A 13 29.28 -9.65 10.95
N TYR A 14 29.51 -10.63 11.81
CA TYR A 14 30.31 -10.68 13.04
C TYR A 14 31.32 -9.55 13.28
N TRP A 15 31.07 -8.76 14.33
CA TRP A 15 32.13 -8.19 15.15
C TRP A 15 31.79 -8.32 16.64
N ARG A 16 32.64 -9.05 17.37
CA ARG A 16 32.68 -9.22 18.85
C ARG A 16 31.38 -9.62 19.55
N GLY A 17 30.86 -10.81 19.21
CA GLY A 17 30.19 -11.68 20.19
C GLY A 17 28.77 -11.30 20.63
N ARG A 18 28.09 -10.35 19.99
CA ARG A 18 26.65 -10.13 20.19
C ARG A 18 25.96 -9.82 18.86
N PRO A 19 24.96 -10.61 18.42
CA PRO A 19 24.18 -10.25 17.25
C PRO A 19 23.30 -9.05 17.61
N ARG A 20 23.75 -7.85 17.22
CA ARG A 20 22.87 -6.68 17.13
C ARG A 20 22.43 -6.53 15.67
N GLY A 21 21.59 -7.46 15.23
CA GLY A 21 20.84 -7.27 13.99
C GLY A 21 19.97 -6.01 14.13
N ARG A 22 20.06 -5.08 13.19
CA ARG A 22 19.12 -3.94 13.16
C ARG A 22 17.77 -4.46 12.66
N VAL A 23 16.75 -4.31 13.50
CA VAL A 23 15.36 -4.60 13.14
C VAL A 23 14.74 -3.31 12.62
N TYR A 24 14.43 -3.28 11.34
CA TYR A 24 13.66 -2.19 10.74
C TYR A 24 12.18 -2.56 10.76
N ARG A 25 11.34 -1.65 11.24
CA ARG A 25 9.88 -1.80 11.25
C ARG A 25 9.28 -0.71 10.38
N HIS A 26 8.63 -1.07 9.30
CA HIS A 26 7.91 -0.15 8.43
C HIS A 26 6.40 -0.32 8.65
N ARG A 27 5.75 0.69 9.24
CA ARG A 27 4.30 0.69 9.45
C ARG A 27 3.62 1.41 8.29
N TYR A 28 2.63 0.78 7.69
CA TYR A 28 1.88 1.36 6.59
C TYR A 28 0.37 1.14 6.78
N LYS A 29 -0.42 2.06 6.23
CA LYS A 29 -1.87 1.92 6.13
C LYS A 29 -2.20 1.31 4.78
N GLU A 30 -3.02 0.28 4.75
CA GLU A 30 -3.55 -0.29 3.51
C GLU A 30 -4.99 0.17 3.32
N GLY A 31 -5.26 0.70 2.13
CA GLY A 31 -6.57 1.15 1.67
C GLY A 31 -7.04 0.36 0.46
N THR A 32 -8.35 0.47 0.19
CA THR A 32 -8.99 -0.11 -0.99
C THR A 32 -9.64 1.03 -1.76
N LEU A 33 -9.35 1.14 -3.07
CA LEU A 33 -10.05 2.01 -4.00
C LEU A 33 -11.12 1.17 -4.70
N ILE A 34 -12.35 1.67 -4.75
CA ILE A 34 -13.46 1.08 -5.48
C ILE A 34 -13.90 2.09 -6.54
N LEU A 35 -14.02 1.65 -7.79
CA LEU A 35 -14.48 2.47 -8.92
C LEU A 35 -15.73 1.85 -9.50
N ASP A 36 -16.79 2.65 -9.58
CA ASP A 36 -18.09 2.26 -10.11
C ASP A 36 -18.40 3.05 -11.38
N ILE A 37 -18.69 2.34 -12.47
CA ILE A 37 -19.22 2.93 -13.70
C ILE A 37 -20.72 2.62 -13.73
N VAL A 38 -21.52 3.67 -13.68
CA VAL A 38 -22.99 3.61 -13.67
C VAL A 38 -23.56 4.25 -14.93
N ASP A 39 -24.55 3.58 -15.53
CA ASP A 39 -25.40 4.18 -16.56
C ASP A 39 -26.30 5.23 -15.90
N PRO A 40 -26.21 6.52 -16.28
CA PRO A 40 -26.97 7.57 -15.62
C PRO A 40 -28.46 7.57 -15.99
N GLN A 41 -28.84 7.01 -17.14
CA GLN A 41 -30.22 6.97 -17.61
C GLN A 41 -30.99 5.85 -16.91
N LEU A 42 -30.39 4.66 -16.86
CA LEU A 42 -31.01 3.48 -16.26
C LEU A 42 -30.70 3.37 -14.76
N LYS A 43 -29.74 4.14 -14.25
CA LYS A 43 -29.20 4.09 -12.87
C LYS A 43 -28.69 2.70 -12.50
N GLN A 44 -28.07 2.02 -13.46
CA GLN A 44 -27.59 0.65 -13.30
C GLN A 44 -26.06 0.63 -13.23
N LEU A 45 -25.51 -0.21 -12.35
CA LEU A 45 -24.07 -0.48 -12.30
C LEU A 45 -23.70 -1.31 -13.53
N VAL A 46 -22.87 -0.74 -14.41
CA VAL A 46 -22.38 -1.41 -15.62
C VAL A 46 -21.09 -2.15 -15.32
N TRP A 47 -20.26 -1.60 -14.44
CA TRP A 47 -18.98 -2.19 -14.06
C TRP A 47 -18.51 -1.70 -12.69
N ARG A 48 -17.79 -2.58 -11.97
CA ARG A 48 -17.07 -2.25 -10.73
C ARG A 48 -15.67 -2.83 -10.77
N GLY A 49 -14.68 -1.98 -10.50
CA GLY A 49 -13.30 -2.37 -10.25
C GLY A 49 -12.89 -2.08 -8.81
N TRP A 50 -11.88 -2.79 -8.33
CA TRP A 50 -11.27 -2.52 -7.04
C TRP A 50 -9.75 -2.72 -7.08
N ALA A 51 -9.03 -1.92 -6.28
CA ALA A 51 -7.59 -2.00 -6.12
C ALA A 51 -7.22 -1.85 -4.63
N VAL A 52 -6.14 -2.52 -4.20
CA VAL A 52 -5.64 -2.44 -2.81
C VAL A 52 -4.22 -1.91 -2.83
N GLY A 53 -3.89 -0.98 -1.94
CA GLY A 53 -2.56 -0.39 -1.90
C GLY A 53 -2.26 0.34 -0.60
N VAL A 54 -0.97 0.64 -0.40
CA VAL A 54 -0.52 1.48 0.71
C VAL A 54 -1.07 2.90 0.53
N VAL A 55 -1.63 3.48 1.59
CA VAL A 55 -2.09 4.87 1.63
C VAL A 55 -1.09 5.66 2.47
N GLY A 56 -0.39 6.59 1.83
CA GLY A 56 0.67 7.41 2.41
C GLY A 56 0.30 8.88 2.48
N ASN A 57 1.30 9.78 2.42
CA ASN A 57 1.04 11.22 2.26
C ASN A 57 0.41 11.49 0.88
N VAL A 58 -0.32 12.61 0.76
CA VAL A 58 -1.15 12.94 -0.43
C VAL A 58 -0.33 12.91 -1.73
N GLU A 59 0.86 13.53 -1.73
CA GLU A 59 1.76 13.58 -2.90
C GLU A 59 2.23 12.20 -3.38
N GLU A 60 2.52 11.29 -2.44
CA GLU A 60 2.97 9.93 -2.76
C GLU A 60 1.80 9.05 -3.25
N SER A 61 0.59 9.36 -2.80
CA SER A 61 -0.63 8.67 -3.20
C SER A 61 -1.08 9.07 -4.61
N GLU A 62 -0.97 10.36 -4.97
CA GLU A 62 -1.27 10.86 -6.32
C GLU A 62 -0.37 10.24 -7.39
N LYS A 63 0.94 10.13 -7.11
CA LYS A 63 1.89 9.50 -8.04
C LYS A 63 1.51 8.06 -8.36
N ARG A 64 1.14 7.27 -7.34
CA ARG A 64 0.79 5.86 -7.50
C ARG A 64 -0.55 5.64 -8.18
N ILE A 65 -1.50 6.58 -8.00
CA ILE A 65 -2.77 6.56 -8.74
C ILE A 65 -2.50 6.77 -10.23
N ASN A 66 -1.68 7.74 -10.61
CA ASN A 66 -1.36 8.00 -12.02
C ASN A 66 -0.63 6.82 -12.69
N GLU A 67 0.31 6.16 -11.99
CA GLU A 67 0.99 4.96 -12.52
C GLU A 67 0.05 3.77 -12.75
N SER A 68 -1.09 3.73 -12.06
CA SER A 68 -2.04 2.61 -12.14
C SER A 68 -3.10 2.78 -13.25
N VAL A 69 -3.21 3.97 -13.84
CA VAL A 69 -4.23 4.32 -14.85
C VAL A 69 -3.58 4.51 -16.22
N THR A 70 -2.82 3.52 -16.69
CA THR A 70 -2.24 3.49 -18.04
C THR A 70 -2.82 2.36 -18.88
#